data_AF-A0A0K8Q5Q7-F1
#
_entry.id   AF-A0A0K8Q5Q7-F1
#
_cell.length_a   1.000
_cell.length_b   1.000
_cell.length_c   1.000
_cell.angle_alpha   90.00
_cell.angle_beta   90.00
_cell.angle_gamma   90.00
#
_symmetry.space_group_name_H-M   'P 1'
#
loop_
_entity.id
_entity.type
_entity.pdbx_description
1 polymer ?
#
loop_
_entity_poly.entity_id
_entity_poly.type
_entity_poly.pdbx_seq_one_letter_code
_entity_poly.pdbx_strand_id
1 'polypeptide(L)'
;MRELAGTGVDISYVHNDVSLEVPFAGNLVDSMIDALHSEDPGAKVLPYTLSGGTDNKSLSRLGITGYGFAPLMLPDELDFTGMFHGVDERVPADSLKFGARVLDTLLTNY
;
A
#
# COMPACT_ATOMS: atom_id res chain seq x y z
N MET A 1 -2.60 21.90 -17.88
CA MET A 1 -3.68 21.22 -18.64
C MET A 1 -4.58 22.20 -19.38
N ARG A 2 -5.35 23.08 -18.70
CA ARG A 2 -6.22 24.06 -19.39
C ARG A 2 -5.47 24.97 -20.36
N GLU A 3 -4.30 25.47 -19.96
CA GLU A 3 -3.43 26.28 -20.81
C GLU A 3 -2.89 25.53 -22.04
N LEU A 4 -2.84 24.20 -22.00
CA LEU A 4 -2.35 23.36 -23.09
C LEU A 4 -3.47 22.88 -24.04
N ALA A 5 -4.74 23.05 -23.64
CA ALA A 5 -5.87 22.42 -24.34
C ALA A 5 -6.35 23.19 -25.58
N GLY A 6 -5.99 24.48 -25.69
CA GLY A 6 -6.40 25.35 -26.80
C GLY A 6 -7.85 25.84 -26.71
N THR A 7 -8.23 26.69 -27.67
CA THR A 7 -9.60 27.23 -27.75
C THR A 7 -10.55 26.20 -28.35
N GLY A 8 -11.67 25.92 -27.67
CA GLY A 8 -12.71 24.99 -28.15
C GLY A 8 -12.78 23.65 -27.41
N VAL A 9 -11.90 23.41 -26.43
CA VAL A 9 -11.95 22.23 -25.55
C VAL A 9 -12.46 22.66 -24.17
N ASP A 10 -13.52 22.00 -23.68
CA ASP A 10 -13.93 22.12 -22.28
C ASP A 10 -13.26 21.03 -21.44
N ILE A 11 -12.73 21.42 -20.28
CA ILE A 11 -12.09 20.51 -19.34
C ILE A 11 -12.87 20.57 -18.04
N SER A 12 -13.33 19.40 -17.61
CA SER A 12 -13.91 19.19 -16.30
C SER A 12 -13.26 17.97 -15.64
N TYR A 13 -13.25 17.97 -14.30
CA TYR A 13 -12.80 16.81 -13.53
C TYR A 13 -14.04 16.01 -13.13
N VAL A 14 -14.03 14.71 -13.45
CA VAL A 14 -14.99 13.76 -12.87
C VAL A 14 -14.52 13.34 -11.47
N HIS A 15 -13.21 13.17 -11.32
CA HIS A 15 -12.56 12.86 -10.05
C HIS A 15 -11.21 13.57 -9.98
N ASN A 16 -10.94 14.22 -8.86
CA ASN A 16 -9.68 14.86 -8.54
C ASN A 16 -9.38 14.59 -7.06
N ASP A 17 -8.18 14.10 -6.77
CA ASP A 17 -7.83 13.67 -5.42
C ASP A 17 -6.40 14.04 -5.06
N VAL A 18 -6.09 13.96 -3.77
CA VAL A 18 -4.80 14.33 -3.20
C VAL A 18 -3.75 13.22 -3.43
N SER A 19 -2.49 13.64 -3.40
CA SER A 19 -1.36 12.75 -3.13
C SER A 19 -1.16 12.67 -1.62
N LEU A 20 -0.71 11.51 -1.14
CA LEU A 20 -0.42 11.30 0.27
C LEU A 20 1.06 11.04 0.46
N GLU A 21 1.61 11.64 1.50
CA GLU A 21 2.94 11.36 2.04
C GLU A 21 2.80 11.38 3.56
N VAL A 22 3.31 10.32 4.21
CA VAL A 22 3.27 10.18 5.67
C VAL A 22 4.65 9.77 6.18
N PRO A 23 5.07 10.19 7.38
CA PRO A 23 6.37 9.83 7.92
C PRO A 23 6.51 8.32 8.10
N PHE A 24 7.68 7.77 7.76
CA PHE A 24 8.07 6.40 8.14
C PHE A 24 8.53 6.39 9.60
N ALA A 25 7.59 6.59 10.52
CA ALA A 25 7.84 6.70 11.95
C ALA A 25 6.54 6.50 12.75
N GLY A 26 6.70 6.26 14.04
CA GLY A 26 5.59 6.18 15.00
C GLY A 26 5.25 4.75 15.39
N ASN A 27 4.51 4.61 16.47
CA ASN A 27 4.21 3.33 17.10
C ASN A 27 3.59 2.30 16.14
N LEU A 28 2.69 2.72 15.25
CA LEU A 28 2.09 1.80 14.28
C LEU A 28 3.13 1.24 13.29
N VAL A 29 4.05 2.09 12.81
CA VAL A 29 5.13 1.66 11.93
C VAL A 29 6.07 0.71 12.68
N ASP A 30 6.42 1.03 13.92
CA ASP A 30 7.27 0.17 14.76
C ASP A 30 6.61 -1.20 14.98
N SER A 31 5.31 -1.25 15.29
CA SER A 31 4.58 -2.52 15.46
C SER A 31 4.38 -3.29 14.15
N MET A 32 4.25 -2.63 13.00
CA MET A 32 4.27 -3.28 11.69
C MET A 32 5.63 -3.96 11.42
N ILE A 33 6.73 -3.32 11.82
CA ILE A 33 8.08 -3.88 11.72
C ILE A 33 8.22 -5.09 12.66
N ASP A 34 7.82 -4.95 13.92
CA ASP A 34 7.91 -6.03 14.92
C ASP A 34 7.08 -7.26 14.51
N ALA A 35 5.86 -7.05 14.01
CA ALA A 35 5.00 -8.12 13.52
C ALA A 35 5.59 -8.83 12.28
N LEU A 36 6.30 -8.11 11.42
CA LEU A 36 7.02 -8.74 10.31
C LEU A 36 8.21 -9.56 10.83
N HIS A 37 8.98 -9.00 11.77
CA HIS A 37 10.16 -9.65 12.35
C HIS A 37 9.85 -10.89 13.19
N SER A 38 8.63 -11.04 13.69
CA SER A 38 8.23 -12.29 14.37
C SER A 38 8.16 -13.49 13.41
N GLU A 39 7.96 -13.26 12.12
CA GLU A 39 7.91 -14.30 11.09
C GLU A 39 9.16 -14.30 10.18
N ASP A 40 9.81 -13.15 9.97
CA ASP A 40 11.08 -13.00 9.25
C ASP A 40 12.03 -12.03 9.98
N PRO A 41 12.84 -12.51 10.95
CA PRO A 41 13.78 -11.68 11.70
C PRO A 41 14.88 -11.01 10.87
N GLY A 42 15.10 -11.47 9.62
CA GLY A 42 16.12 -10.92 8.72
C GLY A 42 15.59 -9.82 7.80
N ALA A 43 14.27 -9.60 7.78
CA ALA A 43 13.63 -8.67 6.87
C ALA A 43 14.14 -7.23 7.07
N LYS A 44 14.49 -6.57 5.96
CA LYS A 44 14.76 -5.13 5.93
C LYS A 44 13.51 -4.40 5.49
N VAL A 45 13.02 -3.49 6.33
CA VAL A 45 11.82 -2.68 6.02
C VAL A 45 12.25 -1.33 5.46
N LEU A 46 11.65 -0.97 4.32
CA LEU A 46 11.91 0.29 3.62
C LEU A 46 10.60 1.03 3.37
N PRO A 47 10.59 2.37 3.37
CA PRO A 47 9.43 3.13 2.93
C PRO A 47 9.14 2.84 1.46
N TYR A 48 7.86 2.63 1.13
CA TYR A 48 7.40 2.30 -0.21
C TYR A 48 6.39 3.34 -0.70
N THR A 49 6.64 3.88 -1.90
CA THR A 49 5.71 4.79 -2.59
C THR A 49 4.95 4.01 -3.65
N LEU A 50 3.63 3.85 -3.46
CA LEU A 50 2.73 3.25 -4.44
C LEU A 50 2.22 4.33 -5.40
N SER A 51 2.36 4.12 -6.70
CA SER A 51 1.85 5.05 -7.73
C SER A 51 0.33 5.01 -7.91
N GLY A 52 -0.32 3.98 -7.37
CA GLY A 52 -1.78 3.80 -7.38
C GLY A 52 -2.54 4.67 -6.38
N GLY A 53 -3.87 4.66 -6.50
CA GLY A 53 -4.78 5.24 -5.51
C GLY A 53 -5.26 4.21 -4.50
N THR A 54 -5.43 4.61 -3.23
CA THR A 54 -6.00 3.76 -2.17
C THR A 54 -7.06 4.54 -1.40
N ASP A 55 -7.90 3.82 -0.65
CA ASP A 55 -8.93 4.43 0.22
C ASP A 55 -8.35 5.34 1.30
N ASN A 56 -7.05 5.25 1.56
CA ASN A 56 -6.34 6.14 2.47
C ASN A 56 -6.50 7.62 2.07
N LYS A 57 -6.68 7.91 0.77
CA LYS A 57 -6.97 9.28 0.28
C LYS A 57 -8.27 9.82 0.84
N SER A 58 -9.31 9.00 0.84
CA SER A 58 -10.61 9.35 1.43
C SER A 58 -10.50 9.48 2.95
N LEU A 59 -9.83 8.54 3.62
CA LEU A 59 -9.65 8.55 5.08
C LEU A 59 -8.83 9.75 5.57
N SER A 60 -7.84 10.19 4.79
CA SER A 60 -7.02 11.37 5.13
C SER A 60 -7.84 12.65 5.27
N ARG A 61 -8.97 12.77 4.55
CA ARG A 61 -9.89 13.91 4.65
C ARG A 61 -10.59 13.97 6.01
N LEU A 62 -10.63 12.85 6.73
CA LEU A 62 -11.13 12.76 8.11
C LEU A 62 -10.03 12.98 9.15
N GLY A 63 -8.80 13.32 8.74
CA GLY A 63 -7.64 13.47 9.62
C GLY A 63 -6.99 12.15 10.04
N ILE A 64 -7.34 11.03 9.40
CA ILE A 64 -6.76 9.72 9.69
C ILE A 64 -5.45 9.56 8.92
N THR A 65 -4.36 9.33 9.66
CA THR A 65 -3.06 8.94 9.07
C THR A 65 -3.04 7.43 8.92
N GLY A 66 -3.20 6.92 7.70
CA GLY A 66 -3.14 5.48 7.42
C GLY A 66 -1.84 5.06 6.72
N TYR A 67 -1.50 3.78 6.90
CA TYR A 67 -0.36 3.12 6.27
C TYR A 67 -0.86 1.90 5.52
N GLY A 68 -0.33 1.66 4.32
CA GLY A 68 -0.59 0.42 3.60
C GLY A 68 0.20 -0.73 4.23
N PHE A 69 -0.48 -1.84 4.53
CA PHE A 69 0.17 -3.03 5.06
C PHE A 69 -0.39 -4.30 4.40
N ALA A 70 0.44 -4.96 3.59
CA ALA A 70 0.12 -6.22 2.93
C ALA A 70 1.37 -7.12 2.98
N PRO A 71 1.66 -7.76 4.13
CA PRO A 71 2.93 -8.44 4.40
C PRO A 71 3.02 -9.80 3.69
N LEU A 72 3.03 -9.80 2.36
CA LEU A 72 3.16 -11.02 1.57
C LEU A 72 4.63 -11.40 1.40
N MET A 73 4.99 -12.63 1.74
CA MET A 73 6.31 -13.20 1.40
C MET A 73 6.25 -13.78 0.00
N LEU A 74 6.69 -13.02 -1.00
CA LEU A 74 6.55 -13.35 -2.42
C LEU A 74 7.80 -14.08 -2.96
N PRO A 75 7.64 -15.05 -3.89
CA PRO A 75 8.75 -15.63 -4.63
C PRO A 75 9.46 -14.60 -5.53
N ASP A 76 10.77 -14.77 -5.73
CA ASP A 76 11.61 -13.84 -6.49
C ASP A 76 11.16 -13.66 -7.95
N GLU A 77 10.59 -14.70 -8.54
CA GLU A 77 10.15 -14.75 -9.93
C GLU A 77 8.75 -14.18 -10.18
N LEU A 78 8.03 -13.80 -9.11
CA LEU A 78 6.66 -13.31 -9.22
C LEU A 78 6.64 -11.81 -9.55
N ASP A 79 6.14 -11.45 -10.73
CA ASP A 79 5.88 -10.04 -11.09
C ASP A 79 4.64 -9.51 -10.37
N PHE A 80 4.81 -9.15 -9.10
CA PHE A 80 3.71 -8.66 -8.26
C PHE A 80 3.09 -7.38 -8.81
N THR A 81 3.91 -6.43 -9.25
CA THR A 81 3.43 -5.14 -9.76
C THR A 81 2.70 -5.28 -11.10
N GLY A 82 3.16 -6.15 -11.98
CA GLY A 82 2.51 -6.41 -13.27
C GLY A 82 1.19 -7.17 -13.15
N MET A 83 0.93 -7.82 -12.02
CA MET A 83 -0.34 -8.52 -11.76
C MET A 83 -1.47 -7.59 -11.33
N PHE A 84 -1.22 -6.34 -10.93
CA PHE A 84 -2.29 -5.43 -10.53
C PHE A 84 -3.31 -5.25 -11.67
N HIS A 85 -4.53 -5.76 -11.46
CA HIS A 85 -5.61 -5.77 -12.46
C HIS A 85 -5.29 -6.57 -13.73
N GLY A 86 -4.33 -7.50 -13.63
CA GLY A 86 -3.95 -8.41 -14.71
C GLY A 86 -4.97 -9.52 -14.93
N VAL A 87 -4.93 -10.16 -16.11
CA VAL A 87 -5.85 -11.26 -16.46
C VAL A 87 -5.70 -12.46 -15.52
N ASP A 88 -4.48 -12.71 -15.04
CA ASP A 88 -4.11 -13.86 -14.20
C ASP A 88 -3.55 -13.39 -12.85
N GLU A 89 -4.19 -12.36 -12.28
CA GLU A 89 -3.89 -11.87 -10.93
C GLU A 89 -4.06 -13.01 -9.92
N ARG A 90 -2.98 -13.32 -9.20
CA ARG A 90 -2.93 -14.41 -8.24
C ARG A 90 -1.89 -14.15 -7.17
N VAL A 91 -1.95 -14.95 -6.12
CA VAL A 91 -1.01 -14.90 -5.00
C VAL A 91 -0.71 -16.33 -4.54
N PRO A 92 0.55 -16.67 -4.23
CA PRO A 92 0.86 -17.97 -3.66
C PRO A 92 0.14 -18.18 -2.33
N ALA A 93 -0.44 -19.36 -2.13
CA ALA A 93 -1.19 -19.66 -0.91
C ALA A 93 -0.33 -19.53 0.36
N ASP A 94 0.97 -19.86 0.27
CA ASP A 94 1.87 -19.73 1.42
C ASP A 94 2.23 -18.27 1.72
N SER A 95 2.30 -17.39 0.71
CA SER A 95 2.41 -15.93 0.90
C SER A 95 1.21 -15.37 1.65
N LEU A 96 -0.01 -15.83 1.30
CA LEU A 96 -1.24 -15.44 2.02
C LEU A 96 -1.23 -15.92 3.48
N LYS A 97 -0.85 -17.18 3.73
CA LYS A 97 -0.77 -17.72 5.09
C LYS A 97 0.28 -16.98 5.92
N PHE A 98 1.43 -16.65 5.34
CA PHE A 98 2.46 -15.83 5.99
C PHE A 98 1.89 -14.45 6.35
N GLY A 99 1.30 -13.75 5.37
CA GLY A 99 0.75 -12.42 5.60
C GLY A 99 -0.38 -12.40 6.62
N ALA A 100 -1.20 -13.45 6.67
CA ALA A 100 -2.24 -13.58 7.68
C ALA A 100 -1.68 -13.69 9.10
N ARG A 101 -0.59 -14.44 9.33
CA ARG A 101 0.06 -14.53 10.66
C ARG A 101 0.71 -13.22 11.09
N VAL A 102 1.38 -12.54 10.15
CA VAL A 102 1.98 -11.21 10.40
C VAL A 102 0.87 -10.19 10.75
N LEU A 103 -0.22 -10.17 9.97
CA LEU A 103 -1.34 -9.26 10.23
C LEU A 103 -2.04 -9.58 11.55
N ASP A 104 -2.25 -10.86 11.88
CA ASP A 104 -2.81 -11.30 13.16
C ASP A 104 -1.95 -10.84 14.35
N THR A 105 -0.63 -10.98 14.22
CA THR A 105 0.34 -10.49 15.23
C THR A 105 0.23 -8.98 15.42
N LEU A 106 0.15 -8.21 14.34
CA LEU A 106 -0.04 -6.76 14.43
C LEU A 106 -1.35 -6.41 15.14
N LEU A 107 -2.47 -7.02 14.74
CA LEU A 107 -3.80 -6.69 15.27
C LEU A 107 -3.99 -7.10 16.73
N THR A 108 -3.24 -8.10 17.21
CA THR A 108 -3.35 -8.60 18.59
C THR A 108 -2.35 -7.95 19.55
N ASN A 109 -1.28 -7.34 19.03
CA ASN A 109 -0.17 -6.81 19.86
C ASN A 109 0.07 -5.29 19.71
N TYR A 110 -0.69 -4.58 18.87
CA TYR A 110 -0.62 -3.12 18.71
C TYR A 110 -1.41 -2.35 19.79
#